data_AF-A0A975KJE7-F1
#
_entry.id   AF-A0A975KJE7-F1
#
_cell.length_a   1.000
_cell.length_b   1.000
_cell.length_c   1.000
_cell.angle_alpha   90.00
_cell.angle_beta   90.00
_cell.angle_gamma   90.00
#
_symmetry.space_group_name_H-M   'P 1'
#
loop_
_entity.id
_entity.type
_entity.pdbx_description
1 polymer ?
#
loop_
_entity_poly.entity_id
_entity_poly.type
_entity_poly.pdbx_seq_one_letter_code
_entity_poly.pdbx_strand_id
1 'polypeptide(L)'
;MNNGRWQPHEDGFVRDNVNKMTLEQMAEHLGKSVLAVKLYMHRNHIVCGQTVKRNIVQEMLRIKFRHPENFMPTRTFYHEVGINQMRWWDLFHGRKNITQTEYIALSKYFGITLEEAFEARQLCIFEEGNND
;
A
#
# COMPACT_ATOMS: atom_id res chain seq x y z
N MET A 1 30.06 16.19 5.08
CA MET A 1 29.32 15.30 4.15
C MET A 1 28.36 14.48 4.99
N ASN A 2 27.05 14.74 4.90
CA ASN A 2 26.06 13.99 5.68
C ASN A 2 25.99 12.55 5.14
N ASN A 3 26.16 11.55 6.01
CA ASN A 3 26.45 10.13 5.71
C ASN A 3 25.32 9.34 4.99
N GLY A 4 24.55 9.94 4.08
CA GLY A 4 23.47 9.25 3.37
C GLY A 4 22.36 8.70 4.27
N ARG A 5 22.37 9.03 5.57
CA ARG A 5 21.41 8.56 6.57
C ARG A 5 20.20 9.49 6.55
N TRP A 6 19.05 8.90 6.21
CA TRP A 6 17.77 9.59 6.19
C TRP A 6 17.34 9.94 7.62
N GLN A 7 16.99 11.20 7.84
CA GLN A 7 16.51 11.70 9.12
C GLN A 7 14.99 11.49 9.26
N PRO A 8 14.44 11.41 10.48
CA PRO A 8 13.00 11.23 10.69
C PRO A 8 12.15 12.31 10.01
N HIS A 9 12.61 13.56 9.98
CA HIS A 9 11.88 14.64 9.29
C HIS A 9 11.90 14.47 7.76
N GLU A 10 12.96 13.90 7.19
CA GLU A 10 13.03 13.58 5.76
C GLU A 10 12.08 12.43 5.41
N ASP A 11 11.95 11.43 6.29
CA ASP A 11 10.96 10.35 6.13
C ASP A 11 9.53 10.89 6.15
N GLY A 12 9.19 11.70 7.16
CA GLY A 12 7.88 12.34 7.28
C GLY A 12 7.56 13.16 6.04
N PHE A 13 8.49 14.01 5.61
CA PHE A 13 8.33 14.80 4.39
C PHE A 13 8.07 13.93 3.15
N VAL A 14 8.84 12.86 2.95
CA VAL A 14 8.65 11.96 1.80
C VAL A 14 7.26 11.33 1.83
N ARG A 15 6.81 10.84 2.97
CA ARG A 15 5.48 10.20 3.13
C ARG A 15 4.34 11.18 2.87
N ASP A 16 4.45 12.39 3.37
CA ASP A 16 3.40 13.41 3.25
C ASP A 16 3.25 13.96 1.83
N ASN A 17 4.31 13.88 1.02
CA ASN A 17 4.42 14.56 -0.26
C ASN A 17 4.53 13.64 -1.49
N VAL A 18 4.63 12.33 -1.29
CA VAL A 18 4.84 11.34 -2.38
C VAL A 18 3.78 11.36 -3.49
N ASN A 19 2.58 11.89 -3.19
CA ASN A 19 1.46 12.03 -4.13
C ASN A 19 1.10 13.49 -4.45
N LYS A 20 1.84 14.46 -3.90
CA LYS A 20 1.55 15.89 -4.02
C LYS A 20 2.55 16.64 -4.92
N MET A 21 3.75 16.10 -5.07
CA MET A 21 4.83 16.71 -5.83
C MET A 21 5.65 15.65 -6.57
N THR A 22 6.39 16.07 -7.59
CA THR A 22 7.24 15.17 -8.37
C THR A 22 8.51 14.80 -7.61
N LEU A 23 9.18 13.72 -8.03
CA LEU A 23 10.44 13.29 -7.41
C LEU A 23 11.54 14.36 -7.50
N GLU A 24 11.52 15.16 -8.56
CA GLU A 24 12.44 16.29 -8.77
C GLU A 24 12.23 17.39 -7.72
N GLN A 25 10.97 17.75 -7.47
CA GLN A 25 10.61 18.74 -6.44
C GLN A 25 10.97 18.25 -5.04
N MET A 26 10.73 16.96 -4.76
CA MET A 26 11.14 16.35 -3.48
C MET A 26 12.66 16.35 -3.30
N ALA A 27 13.39 16.01 -4.36
CA ALA A 27 14.84 15.97 -4.37
C ALA A 27 15.45 17.35 -4.11
N GLU A 28 14.90 18.39 -4.76
CA GLU A 28 15.28 19.79 -4.53
C GLU A 28 15.04 20.21 -3.07
N HIS A 29 13.85 19.93 -2.53
CA HIS A 29 13.52 20.29 -1.14
C HIS A 29 14.42 19.60 -0.11
N LEU A 30 14.74 18.33 -0.34
CA LEU A 30 15.56 17.52 0.57
C LEU A 30 17.07 17.72 0.36
N GLY A 31 17.48 18.49 -0.66
CA GLY A 31 18.88 18.62 -1.05
C GLY A 31 19.54 17.29 -1.41
N LYS A 32 18.78 16.34 -1.98
CA LYS A 32 19.23 15.00 -2.38
C LYS A 32 19.10 14.82 -3.89
N SER A 33 19.76 13.80 -4.44
CA SER A 33 19.52 13.42 -5.84
C SER A 33 18.16 12.71 -5.99
N VAL A 34 17.53 12.89 -7.16
CA VAL A 34 16.28 12.20 -7.53
C VAL A 34 16.40 10.67 -7.35
N LEU A 35 17.56 10.11 -7.72
CA LEU A 35 17.85 8.69 -7.54
C LEU A 35 17.88 8.28 -6.07
N ALA A 36 18.44 9.10 -5.19
CA ALA A 36 18.45 8.82 -3.75
C ALA A 36 17.03 8.77 -3.17
N VAL A 37 16.16 9.72 -3.56
CA VAL A 37 14.75 9.74 -3.17
C VAL A 37 14.02 8.49 -3.69
N LYS A 38 14.21 8.14 -4.97
CA LYS A 38 13.61 6.95 -5.59
C LYS A 38 14.02 5.65 -4.90
N LEU A 39 15.32 5.49 -4.60
CA LEU A 39 15.84 4.31 -3.89
C LEU A 39 15.33 4.24 -2.45
N TYR A 40 15.19 5.39 -1.79
CA TYR A 40 14.62 5.46 -0.45
C TYR A 40 13.17 5.01 -0.42
N MET A 41 12.34 5.55 -1.32
CA MET A 41 10.94 5.15 -1.46
C MET A 41 10.80 3.66 -1.74
N HIS A 42 11.63 3.12 -2.64
CA HIS A 42 11.64 1.69 -2.95
C HIS A 42 11.95 0.82 -1.72
N ARG A 43 13.00 1.16 -0.95
CA ARG A 43 13.42 0.39 0.23
C ARG A 43 12.42 0.46 1.38
N ASN A 44 11.70 1.58 1.51
CA ASN A 44 10.71 1.79 2.55
C ASN A 44 9.27 1.51 2.10
N HIS A 45 9.11 0.88 0.92
CA HIS A 45 7.81 0.53 0.34
C HIS A 45 6.84 1.72 0.23
N ILE A 46 7.37 2.93 -0.02
CA ILE A 46 6.58 4.14 -0.21
C ILE A 46 6.15 4.19 -1.68
N VAL A 47 4.85 4.04 -1.91
CA VAL A 47 4.28 3.94 -3.26
C VAL A 47 3.80 5.30 -3.74
N CYS A 48 4.35 5.76 -4.87
CA CYS A 48 3.80 6.89 -5.61
C CYS A 48 2.52 6.49 -6.36
N GLY A 49 1.52 7.36 -6.35
CA GLY A 49 0.24 7.16 -7.01
C GLY A 49 -0.77 6.38 -6.18
N GLN A 50 -0.63 6.32 -4.85
CA GLN A 50 -1.69 5.78 -4.00
C GLN A 50 -2.92 6.69 -4.10
N THR A 51 -3.88 6.31 -4.93
CA THR A 51 -5.13 7.07 -5.14
C THR A 51 -6.13 6.81 -4.03
N VAL A 52 -6.03 5.68 -3.32
CA VAL A 52 -7.00 5.32 -2.28
C VAL A 52 -6.52 5.77 -0.90
N LYS A 53 -7.36 6.53 -0.19
CA LYS A 53 -7.08 6.99 1.19
C LYS A 53 -6.82 5.81 2.14
N ARG A 54 -7.50 4.68 1.92
CA ARG A 54 -7.40 3.47 2.73
C ARG A 54 -7.40 2.22 1.86
N ASN A 55 -6.42 1.34 2.05
CA ASN A 55 -6.21 0.17 1.21
C ASN A 55 -6.82 -1.09 1.85
N ILE A 56 -8.11 -1.30 1.57
CA ILE A 56 -8.87 -2.44 2.11
C ILE A 56 -8.34 -3.81 1.69
N VAL A 57 -7.55 -3.90 0.62
CA VAL A 57 -6.91 -5.15 0.20
C VAL A 57 -5.78 -5.51 1.15
N GLN A 58 -4.97 -4.52 1.56
CA GLN A 58 -3.93 -4.74 2.57
C GLN A 58 -4.52 -5.13 3.92
N GLU A 59 -5.60 -4.48 4.35
CA GLU A 59 -6.30 -4.83 5.60
C GLU A 59 -6.79 -6.27 5.58
N MET A 60 -7.49 -6.67 4.51
CA MET A 60 -7.95 -8.05 4.32
C MET A 60 -6.79 -9.04 4.36
N LEU A 61 -5.69 -8.76 3.67
CA LEU A 61 -4.53 -9.65 3.68
C LEU A 61 -3.90 -9.78 5.07
N ARG A 62 -3.87 -8.71 5.86
CA ARG A 62 -3.32 -8.72 7.22
C ARG A 62 -4.13 -9.58 8.20
N ILE A 63 -5.40 -9.85 7.92
CA ILE A 63 -6.22 -10.81 8.70
C ILE A 63 -5.59 -12.21 8.61
N LYS A 64 -5.10 -12.60 7.42
CA LYS A 64 -4.63 -13.97 7.16
C LYS A 64 -3.11 -14.12 7.14
N PHE A 65 -2.41 -13.08 6.73
CA PHE A 65 -0.96 -13.09 6.59
C PHE A 65 -0.31 -12.13 7.57
N ARG A 66 0.66 -12.64 8.34
CA ARG A 66 1.56 -11.80 9.14
C ARG A 66 2.41 -10.88 8.27
N HIS A 67 2.80 -11.37 7.09
CA HIS A 67 3.62 -10.68 6.10
C HIS A 67 2.99 -10.77 4.71
N PRO A 68 1.95 -9.95 4.40
CA PRO A 68 1.31 -9.92 3.09
C PRO A 68 2.28 -9.68 1.92
N GLU A 69 3.38 -8.99 2.16
CA GLU A 69 4.46 -8.70 1.21
C GLU A 69 5.16 -9.96 0.66
N ASN A 70 5.11 -11.08 1.40
CA ASN A 70 5.70 -12.34 0.97
C ASN A 70 4.78 -13.14 0.03
N PHE A 71 3.52 -12.71 -0.14
CA PHE A 71 2.60 -13.36 -1.06
C PHE A 71 3.06 -13.13 -2.51
N MET A 72 3.50 -14.21 -3.15
CA MET A 72 3.84 -14.22 -4.57
C MET A 72 2.65 -14.76 -5.37
N PRO A 73 1.92 -13.92 -6.11
CA PRO A 73 0.74 -14.37 -6.82
C PRO A 73 1.13 -15.28 -7.98
N THR A 74 0.36 -16.34 -8.18
CA THR A 74 0.59 -17.33 -9.23
C THR A 74 -0.38 -17.14 -10.40
N ARG A 75 -0.14 -17.84 -11.52
CA ARG A 75 -1.10 -17.86 -12.64
C ARG A 75 -2.47 -18.38 -12.21
N THR A 76 -2.50 -19.38 -11.32
CA THR A 76 -3.72 -19.94 -10.76
C THR A 76 -4.50 -18.90 -9.97
N PHE A 77 -3.82 -18.14 -9.10
CA PHE A 77 -4.43 -17.02 -8.37
C PHE A 77 -5.12 -16.02 -9.30
N TYR A 78 -4.41 -15.55 -10.33
CA TYR A 78 -4.96 -14.58 -11.28
C TYR A 78 -6.22 -15.10 -11.99
N HIS A 79 -6.21 -16.38 -12.38
CA HIS A 79 -7.35 -17.01 -13.02
C HIS A 79 -8.55 -17.17 -12.08
N GLU A 80 -8.33 -17.65 -10.84
CA GLU A 80 -9.41 -17.87 -9.87
C GLU A 80 -10.05 -16.58 -9.39
N VAL A 81 -9.26 -15.52 -9.21
CA VAL A 81 -9.75 -14.21 -8.79
C VAL A 81 -10.32 -13.41 -9.96
N GLY A 82 -9.92 -13.73 -11.20
CA GLY A 82 -10.36 -13.01 -12.40
C GLY A 82 -9.66 -11.65 -12.58
N ILE A 83 -8.43 -11.52 -12.11
CA ILE A 83 -7.63 -10.29 -12.26
C ILE A 83 -6.29 -10.59 -12.92
N ASN A 84 -5.76 -9.63 -13.69
CA ASN A 84 -4.41 -9.74 -14.25
C ASN A 84 -3.33 -9.28 -13.25
N GLN A 85 -2.07 -9.57 -13.58
CA GLN A 85 -0.91 -9.23 -12.75
C GLN A 85 -0.81 -7.72 -12.43
N MET A 86 -1.03 -6.86 -13.42
CA MET A 86 -0.97 -5.41 -13.22
C MET A 86 -2.08 -4.95 -12.27
N ARG A 87 -3.30 -5.46 -12.45
CA ARG A 87 -4.45 -5.14 -11.60
C ARG A 87 -4.22 -5.57 -10.17
N TRP A 88 -3.66 -6.75 -9.93
CA TRP A 88 -3.26 -7.17 -8.58
C TRP A 88 -2.32 -6.15 -7.93
N TRP A 89 -1.27 -5.71 -8.62
CA TRP A 89 -0.31 -4.78 -8.04
C TRP A 89 -0.88 -3.37 -7.85
N ASP A 90 -1.81 -2.94 -8.72
CA ASP A 90 -2.56 -1.71 -8.52
C ASP A 90 -3.41 -1.77 -7.24
N LEU A 91 -4.04 -2.91 -6.97
CA LEU A 91 -4.86 -3.13 -5.78
C LEU A 91 -4.01 -3.29 -4.51
N PHE A 92 -3.00 -4.15 -4.56
CA PHE A 92 -2.10 -4.45 -3.44
C PHE A 92 -1.42 -3.19 -2.90
N HIS A 93 -1.03 -2.26 -3.77
CA HIS A 93 -0.40 -1.01 -3.38
C HIS A 93 -1.37 0.18 -3.25
N GLY A 94 -2.68 -0.02 -3.43
CA GLY A 94 -3.67 1.04 -3.27
C GLY A 94 -3.61 2.12 -4.35
N ARG A 95 -3.08 1.80 -5.54
CA ARG A 95 -3.08 2.70 -6.70
C ARG A 95 -4.45 2.85 -7.33
N LYS A 96 -5.31 1.85 -7.17
CA LYS A 96 -6.70 1.88 -7.67
C LYS A 96 -7.65 1.31 -6.63
N ASN A 97 -8.89 1.79 -6.69
CA ASN A 97 -9.98 1.21 -5.91
C ASN A 97 -10.27 -0.22 -6.37
N ILE A 98 -10.53 -1.08 -5.39
CA ILE A 98 -11.05 -2.43 -5.62
C ILE A 98 -12.56 -2.36 -5.87
N THR A 99 -13.06 -3.19 -6.78
CA THR A 99 -14.49 -3.36 -7.02
C THR A 99 -15.11 -4.39 -6.08
N GLN A 100 -16.44 -4.38 -5.92
CA GLN A 100 -17.12 -5.38 -5.09
C GLN A 100 -16.85 -6.81 -5.55
N THR A 101 -16.89 -7.07 -6.86
CA THR A 101 -16.62 -8.39 -7.44
C THR A 101 -15.21 -8.87 -7.14
N GLU A 102 -14.20 -8.01 -7.32
CA GLU A 102 -12.81 -8.33 -6.98
C GLU A 102 -12.65 -8.58 -5.48
N TYR A 103 -13.33 -7.80 -4.64
CA TYR A 103 -13.27 -7.97 -3.20
C TYR A 103 -13.83 -9.32 -2.76
N ILE A 104 -14.98 -9.73 -3.29
CA ILE A 104 -15.58 -11.03 -3.01
C ILE A 104 -14.67 -12.16 -3.52
N ALA A 105 -14.13 -12.03 -4.73
CA ALA A 105 -13.25 -13.03 -5.32
C ALA A 105 -11.96 -13.23 -4.52
N LEU A 106 -11.30 -12.13 -4.10
CA LEU A 106 -10.13 -12.19 -3.23
C LEU A 106 -10.46 -12.77 -1.86
N SER A 107 -11.57 -12.34 -1.23
CA SER A 107 -12.00 -12.87 0.06
C SER A 107 -12.21 -14.38 0.00
N LYS A 108 -12.88 -14.85 -1.07
CA LYS A 108 -13.09 -16.28 -1.31
C LYS A 108 -11.78 -17.04 -1.55
N TYR A 109 -10.89 -16.51 -2.39
CA TYR A 109 -9.59 -17.13 -2.67
C TYR A 109 -8.74 -17.27 -1.41
N PHE A 110 -8.67 -16.21 -0.62
CA PHE A 110 -7.96 -16.23 0.64
C PHE A 110 -8.73 -16.94 1.75
N GLY A 111 -9.96 -17.43 1.53
CA GLY A 111 -10.77 -18.06 2.57
C GLY A 111 -10.93 -17.16 3.80
N ILE A 112 -11.22 -15.88 3.55
CA ILE A 112 -11.61 -14.89 4.55
C ILE A 112 -13.12 -14.70 4.39
N THR A 113 -13.86 -14.84 5.48
CA THR A 113 -15.31 -14.61 5.45
C THR A 113 -15.59 -13.11 5.29
N LEU A 114 -16.72 -12.78 4.66
CA LEU A 114 -17.14 -11.38 4.54
C LEU A 114 -17.36 -10.73 5.92
N GLU A 115 -17.70 -11.52 6.93
CA GLU A 115 -17.88 -11.11 8.31
C GLU A 115 -16.54 -10.73 8.96
N GLU A 116 -15.53 -11.60 8.95
CA GLU A 116 -14.18 -11.28 9.45
C GLU A 116 -13.60 -10.03 8.75
N ALA A 117 -13.83 -9.92 7.45
CA ALA A 117 -13.35 -8.80 6.66
C ALA A 117 -14.14 -7.50 6.97
N PHE A 118 -15.40 -7.61 7.37
CA PHE A 118 -16.23 -6.49 7.80
C PHE A 118 -15.89 -6.05 9.24
N GLU A 119 -15.73 -6.99 10.16
CA GLU A 119 -15.33 -6.73 11.55
C GLU A 119 -13.96 -6.06 11.63
N ALA A 120 -12.97 -6.57 10.88
CA ALA A 120 -11.66 -5.95 10.80
C ALA A 120 -11.73 -4.50 10.29
N ARG A 121 -12.62 -4.23 9.33
CA ARG A 121 -12.86 -2.85 8.86
C ARG A 121 -13.48 -1.98 9.95
N GLN A 122 -14.49 -2.49 10.67
CA GLN A 122 -15.15 -1.76 11.76
C GLN A 122 -14.15 -1.40 12.86
N LEU A 123 -13.37 -2.36 13.36
CA LEU A 123 -12.37 -2.14 14.40
C LEU A 123 -11.36 -1.05 14.02
N CYS A 124 -10.84 -1.07 12.78
CA CYS A 124 -9.94 -0.03 12.31
C CYS A 124 -10.63 1.35 12.15
N ILE A 125 -11.94 1.44 11.90
CA ILE A 125 -12.66 2.74 11.89
C ILE A 125 -12.73 3.33 13.31
N PHE A 126 -12.93 2.48 14.33
CA PHE A 126 -13.02 2.94 15.73
C PHE A 126 -11.66 3.32 16.32
N GLU A 127 -10.57 2.68 15.90
CA GLU A 127 -9.21 3.06 16.30
C GLU A 127 -8.77 4.41 15.70
N GLU A 128 -9.21 4.75 14.48
CA GLU A 128 -8.93 6.04 13.85
C GLU A 128 -9.59 7.23 14.58
N GLY A 129 -10.77 7.03 15.19
CA GLY A 129 -11.51 8.08 15.90
C GLY A 129 -11.11 8.34 17.37
N ASN A 130 -10.21 7.52 17.93
CA ASN A 130 -9.72 7.65 19.30
C ASN A 130 -8.33 8.32 19.40
N ASN A 131 -7.76 8.76 18.28
CA ASN A 131 -6.45 9.42 18.22
C ASN A 131 -6.53 10.95 18.03
N ASP A 132 -7.69 11.55 18.35
CA ASP A 132 -7.89 13.01 18.43
C ASP A 132 -7.84 13.51 19.89
#